data_AF-A0A3M0Y0K3-F1
#
_entry.id   AF-A0A3M0Y0K3-F1
#
_cell.length_a   1.000
_cell.length_b   1.000
_cell.length_c   1.000
_cell.angle_alpha   90.00
_cell.angle_beta   90.00
_cell.angle_gamma   90.00
#
_symmetry.space_group_name_H-M   'P 1'
#
loop_
_entity.id
_entity.type
_entity.pdbx_description
1 polymer ?
#
loop_
_entity_poly.entity_id
_entity_poly.type
_entity_poly.pdbx_seq_one_letter_code
_entity_poly.pdbx_strand_id
1 'polypeptide(L)'
;ALLADCKEVAEGYASDGHSHLYHHLLARGSKVQISEADLARYDENIRGHLARINRGRSEPITLRYFQHLAALYTEIFLNRLFNHKAQLLADLNAFVAQRNARKVPGEPQDDPFTEDDLSKLAYWMATGSGKTLILHLNYYQFLHYNREPLDNIILITPNEGLSEQHLRELELSGIPARRFDLNQSSLFREPNEVQVLEITKLVEQKRGGGVSVPVEAFEGRNLIFVDEGHKGAGGQAWRGYRDALGATGFTFEYSATFGQALSAAGDDELTREYGKAIIFDYSYRYFYNDGFGKDFRILNLRDDTDEEHTNTLLLGNLLAFYQQLRLYEEHGDELRPYNLEKPLWVFVGSTVNAVYTENRRKRSDVLTVAQFLHKVLQDRAWAVKTIHNLLEGKSDLRAPDGSDVFLGRFPYLSELGKPSQALYADILRRVFHAPASGGLHLAEIRGSRGEIGLKAAGADEYFGVIYIGDTSAFKKLTETQAPELTWEEEVIRGSLFDSINQPDSPIHVLIGAKKFMEGWNSWRVSSMGLLN
;
A
#
# COMPACT_ATOMS: atom_id res chain seq x y z
N ALA A 1 0.72 19.80 16.61
CA ALA A 1 0.92 19.99 18.07
C ALA A 1 0.57 18.72 18.85
N LEU A 2 -0.66 18.21 18.75
CA LEU A 2 -1.07 17.00 19.49
C LEU A 2 -0.29 15.74 19.09
N LEU A 3 -0.07 15.50 17.79
CA LEU A 3 0.75 14.36 17.32
C LEU A 3 2.14 14.35 17.94
N ALA A 4 2.86 15.47 17.87
CA ALA A 4 4.20 15.61 18.46
C ALA A 4 4.20 15.43 19.98
N ASP A 5 3.14 15.84 20.65
CA ASP A 5 2.99 15.72 22.10
C ASP A 5 2.70 14.28 22.57
N CYS A 6 2.00 13.50 21.75
CA CYS A 6 1.62 12.13 22.07
C CYS A 6 2.59 11.07 21.52
N LYS A 7 3.57 11.46 20.68
CA LYS A 7 4.45 10.54 19.97
C LYS A 7 5.23 9.58 20.87
N GLU A 8 5.73 10.08 22.00
CA GLU A 8 6.56 9.33 22.94
C GLU A 8 5.73 8.67 24.06
N VAL A 9 4.40 8.75 23.99
CA VAL A 9 3.53 8.11 24.98
C VAL A 9 3.58 6.59 24.77
N ALA A 10 3.76 5.86 25.86
CA ALA A 10 3.78 4.40 25.83
C ALA A 10 2.50 3.83 25.23
N GLU A 11 2.62 2.69 24.54
CA GLU A 11 1.49 1.99 23.94
C GLU A 11 0.83 1.05 24.95
N GLY A 12 -0.45 0.75 24.74
CA GLY A 12 -1.21 -0.17 25.61
C GLY A 12 -1.84 0.51 26.82
N TYR A 13 -2.01 -0.28 27.89
CA TYR A 13 -2.84 0.06 29.05
C TYR A 13 -2.06 -0.05 30.36
N ALA A 14 -2.31 0.89 31.27
CA ALA A 14 -1.83 0.88 32.63
C ALA A 14 -2.58 -0.15 33.49
N SER A 15 -2.12 -0.36 34.72
CA SER A 15 -2.67 -1.37 35.65
C SER A 15 -4.11 -1.09 36.08
N ASP A 16 -4.59 0.15 35.95
CA ASP A 16 -5.98 0.53 36.22
C ASP A 16 -6.93 0.24 35.05
N GLY A 17 -6.40 -0.27 33.93
CA GLY A 17 -7.17 -0.62 32.74
C GLY A 17 -7.36 0.53 31.75
N HIS A 18 -6.87 1.73 32.05
CA HIS A 18 -6.89 2.87 31.14
C HIS A 18 -5.63 2.94 30.27
N SER A 19 -5.74 3.49 29.08
CA SER A 19 -4.56 3.62 28.22
C SER A 19 -3.55 4.63 28.76
N HIS A 20 -2.28 4.43 28.41
CA HIS A 20 -1.27 5.46 28.71
C HIS A 20 -1.58 6.79 28.01
N LEU A 21 -2.25 6.74 26.85
CA LEU A 21 -2.72 7.94 26.16
C LEU A 21 -3.82 8.67 26.94
N TYR A 22 -4.76 7.95 27.55
CA TYR A 22 -5.76 8.52 28.46
C TYR A 22 -5.10 9.33 29.58
N HIS A 23 -4.14 8.72 30.29
CA HIS A 23 -3.42 9.36 31.38
C HIS A 23 -2.65 10.61 30.93
N HIS A 24 -2.00 10.51 29.77
CA HIS A 24 -1.29 11.64 29.17
C HIS A 24 -2.23 12.79 28.82
N LEU A 25 -3.39 12.49 28.23
CA LEU A 25 -4.40 13.50 27.91
C LEU A 25 -5.01 14.13 29.16
N LEU A 26 -5.32 13.34 30.19
CA LEU A 26 -5.84 13.82 31.46
C LEU A 26 -4.86 14.81 32.13
N ALA A 27 -3.55 14.49 32.10
CA ALA A 27 -2.50 15.34 32.66
C ALA A 27 -2.37 16.71 31.96
N ARG A 28 -2.93 16.88 30.75
CA ARG A 28 -2.96 18.18 30.05
C ARG A 28 -3.98 19.16 30.64
N GLY A 29 -4.86 18.71 31.55
CA GLY A 29 -5.81 19.55 32.28
C GLY A 29 -6.69 20.38 31.35
N SER A 30 -6.77 21.70 31.59
CA SER A 30 -7.64 22.63 30.85
C SER A 30 -7.34 22.75 29.35
N LYS A 31 -6.24 22.16 28.85
CA LYS A 31 -5.99 22.06 27.40
C LYS A 31 -6.88 21.02 26.72
N VAL A 32 -7.47 20.10 27.48
CA VAL A 32 -8.46 19.13 27.00
C VAL A 32 -9.84 19.61 27.42
N GLN A 33 -10.71 19.84 26.44
CA GLN A 33 -12.08 20.36 26.67
C GLN A 33 -13.10 19.24 26.90
N ILE A 34 -12.67 17.99 26.84
CA ILE A 34 -13.50 16.81 27.09
C ILE A 34 -13.48 16.55 28.59
N SER A 35 -14.64 16.24 29.17
CA SER A 35 -14.72 15.88 30.59
C SER A 35 -13.92 14.61 30.89
N GLU A 36 -13.37 14.49 32.10
CA GLU A 36 -12.66 13.28 32.53
C GLU A 36 -13.52 12.01 32.37
N ALA A 37 -14.82 12.12 32.69
CA ALA A 37 -15.78 11.02 32.56
C ALA A 37 -15.99 10.62 31.10
N ASP A 38 -16.13 11.58 30.18
CA ASP A 38 -16.26 11.27 28.75
C ASP A 38 -14.96 10.69 28.18
N LEU A 39 -13.80 11.23 28.58
CA LEU A 39 -12.51 10.73 28.14
C LEU A 39 -12.27 9.29 28.59
N ALA A 40 -12.63 8.96 29.85
CA ALA A 40 -12.55 7.61 30.38
C ALA A 40 -13.49 6.65 29.65
N ARG A 41 -14.73 7.10 29.36
CA ARG A 41 -15.71 6.32 28.59
C ARG A 41 -15.20 6.02 27.17
N TYR A 42 -14.64 7.00 26.47
CA TYR A 42 -14.10 6.80 25.12
C TYR A 42 -12.91 5.83 25.13
N ASP A 43 -12.00 5.95 26.10
CA ASP A 43 -10.88 5.03 26.27
C ASP A 43 -11.35 3.59 26.53
N GLU A 44 -12.37 3.41 27.38
CA GLU A 44 -12.97 2.11 27.64
C GLU A 44 -13.64 1.51 26.40
N ASN A 45 -14.36 2.32 25.62
CA ASN A 45 -14.95 1.89 24.35
C ASN A 45 -13.88 1.40 23.37
N ILE A 46 -12.81 2.19 23.16
CA ILE A 46 -11.69 1.83 22.28
C ILE A 46 -11.06 0.51 22.74
N ARG A 47 -10.82 0.35 24.04
CA ARG A 47 -10.32 -0.90 24.63
C ARG A 47 -11.25 -2.08 24.35
N GLY A 48 -12.55 -1.89 24.51
CA GLY A 48 -13.57 -2.92 24.24
C GLY A 48 -13.61 -3.31 22.76
N HIS A 49 -13.52 -2.36 21.84
CA HIS A 49 -13.47 -2.59 20.41
C HIS A 49 -12.19 -3.33 19.99
N LEU A 50 -11.04 -2.88 20.48
CA LEU A 50 -9.76 -3.54 20.22
C LEU A 50 -9.72 -4.97 20.78
N ALA A 51 -10.32 -5.21 21.95
CA ALA A 51 -10.43 -6.55 22.52
C ALA A 51 -11.26 -7.50 21.64
N ARG A 52 -12.28 -7.00 20.93
CA ARG A 52 -13.03 -7.80 19.93
C ARG A 52 -12.15 -8.14 18.73
N ILE A 53 -11.46 -7.15 18.18
CA ILE A 53 -10.53 -7.32 17.04
C ILE A 53 -9.42 -8.33 17.36
N ASN A 54 -8.94 -8.35 18.60
CA ASN A 54 -7.85 -9.23 19.03
C ASN A 54 -8.28 -10.66 19.37
N ARG A 55 -9.59 -10.94 19.53
CA ARG A 55 -10.08 -12.25 19.99
C ARG A 55 -9.63 -13.40 19.08
N GLY A 56 -9.58 -13.16 17.76
CA GLY A 56 -9.22 -14.17 16.76
C GLY A 56 -7.74 -14.19 16.35
N ARG A 57 -6.90 -13.33 16.95
CA ARG A 57 -5.51 -13.12 16.52
C ARG A 57 -4.53 -13.88 17.41
N SER A 58 -3.56 -14.55 16.80
CA SER A 58 -2.45 -15.19 17.51
C SER A 58 -1.53 -14.17 18.17
N GLU A 59 -1.32 -13.05 17.49
CA GLU A 59 -0.56 -11.90 18.00
C GLU A 59 -1.51 -10.72 18.20
N PRO A 60 -1.80 -10.35 19.46
CA PRO A 60 -2.68 -9.21 19.75
C PRO A 60 -2.10 -7.90 19.23
N ILE A 61 -2.95 -7.11 18.60
CA ILE A 61 -2.62 -5.77 18.14
C ILE A 61 -2.62 -4.81 19.34
N THR A 62 -1.57 -4.00 19.42
CA THR A 62 -1.53 -2.81 20.28
C THR A 62 -1.59 -1.56 19.41
N LEU A 63 -2.45 -0.59 19.77
CA LEU A 63 -2.58 0.63 19.00
C LEU A 63 -1.36 1.53 19.19
N ARG A 64 -0.78 1.99 18.08
CA ARG A 64 0.15 3.11 18.08
C ARG A 64 -0.58 4.39 18.52
N TYR A 65 0.16 5.35 19.06
CA TYR A 65 -0.43 6.60 19.58
C TYR A 65 -1.36 7.30 18.56
N PHE A 66 -0.98 7.35 17.28
CA PHE A 66 -1.77 8.00 16.23
C PHE A 66 -3.00 7.18 15.83
N GLN A 67 -2.96 5.86 15.95
CA GLN A 67 -4.12 5.00 15.71
C GLN A 67 -5.13 5.14 16.85
N HIS A 68 -4.64 5.24 18.09
CA HIS A 68 -5.47 5.50 19.25
C HIS A 68 -6.10 6.90 19.16
N LEU A 69 -5.34 7.93 18.79
CA LEU A 69 -5.89 9.26 18.54
C LEU A 69 -6.96 9.24 17.44
N ALA A 70 -6.73 8.56 16.31
CA ALA A 70 -7.73 8.42 15.25
C ALA A 70 -9.04 7.83 15.79
N ALA A 71 -8.97 6.72 16.54
CA ALA A 71 -10.13 6.10 17.18
C ALA A 71 -10.82 7.02 18.20
N LEU A 72 -10.06 7.78 18.99
CA LEU A 72 -10.58 8.74 19.96
C LEU A 72 -11.35 9.87 19.28
N TYR A 73 -10.85 10.42 18.17
CA TYR A 73 -11.60 11.41 17.40
C TYR A 73 -12.92 10.84 16.85
N THR A 74 -12.94 9.57 16.45
CA THR A 74 -14.17 8.87 16.06
C THR A 74 -15.16 8.75 17.21
N GLU A 75 -14.72 8.33 18.41
CA GLU A 75 -15.58 8.25 19.61
C GLU A 75 -16.25 9.60 19.89
N ILE A 76 -15.45 10.68 19.89
CA ILE A 76 -15.93 12.04 20.14
C ILE A 76 -16.95 12.44 19.09
N PHE A 77 -16.63 12.23 17.81
CA PHE A 77 -17.52 12.63 16.72
C PHE A 77 -18.84 11.86 16.76
N LEU A 78 -18.81 10.54 16.87
CA LEU A 78 -20.01 9.70 16.86
C LEU A 78 -20.88 9.95 18.09
N ASN A 79 -20.28 10.09 19.29
CA ASN A 79 -21.06 10.45 20.47
C ASN A 79 -21.82 11.77 20.26
N ARG A 80 -21.14 12.80 19.73
CA ARG A 80 -21.76 14.09 19.46
C ARG A 80 -22.79 14.02 18.35
N LEU A 81 -22.54 13.25 17.29
CA LEU A 81 -23.47 13.04 16.19
C LEU A 81 -24.79 12.42 16.68
N PHE A 82 -24.71 11.33 17.45
CA PHE A 82 -25.89 10.57 17.87
C PHE A 82 -26.61 11.13 19.10
N ASN A 83 -25.91 11.86 19.99
CA ASN A 83 -26.50 12.37 21.22
C ASN A 83 -26.65 13.90 21.27
N HIS A 84 -25.88 14.65 20.46
CA HIS A 84 -25.78 16.10 20.55
C HIS A 84 -25.67 16.80 19.18
N LYS A 85 -26.33 16.27 18.13
CA LYS A 85 -26.17 16.70 16.72
C LYS A 85 -26.26 18.21 16.53
N ALA A 86 -27.31 18.84 17.08
CA ALA A 86 -27.53 20.28 16.95
C ALA A 86 -26.36 21.10 17.54
N GLN A 87 -25.82 20.67 18.69
CA GLN A 87 -24.67 21.33 19.30
C GLN A 87 -23.38 21.09 18.51
N LEU A 88 -23.19 19.89 17.94
CA LEU A 88 -22.07 19.60 17.04
C LEU A 88 -22.05 20.57 15.86
N LEU A 89 -23.19 20.72 15.19
CA LEU A 89 -23.32 21.62 14.05
C LEU A 89 -23.08 23.08 14.45
N ALA A 90 -23.62 23.52 15.58
CA ALA A 90 -23.43 24.87 16.10
C ALA A 90 -21.96 25.18 16.40
N ASP A 91 -21.25 24.25 17.07
CA ASP A 91 -19.84 24.45 17.43
C ASP A 91 -18.92 24.45 16.21
N LEU A 92 -19.16 23.57 15.22
CA LEU A 92 -18.44 23.57 13.95
C LEU A 92 -18.63 24.89 13.20
N ASN A 93 -19.86 25.40 13.15
CA ASN A 93 -20.15 26.67 12.51
C ASN A 93 -19.59 27.88 13.26
N ALA A 94 -19.53 27.82 14.60
CA ALA A 94 -18.82 28.82 15.39
C ALA A 94 -17.32 28.82 15.10
N PHE A 95 -16.71 27.63 14.93
CA PHE A 95 -15.31 27.50 14.52
C PHE A 95 -15.06 28.10 13.12
N VAL A 96 -15.93 27.79 12.14
CA VAL A 96 -15.86 28.38 10.78
C VAL A 96 -15.94 29.90 10.85
N ALA A 97 -16.90 30.45 11.60
CA ALA A 97 -17.05 31.90 11.76
C ALA A 97 -15.79 32.56 12.37
N GLN A 98 -15.19 31.94 13.39
CA GLN A 98 -13.95 32.43 14.00
C GLN A 98 -12.76 32.38 13.03
N ARG A 99 -12.67 31.34 12.20
CA ARG A 99 -11.60 31.20 11.20
C ARG A 99 -11.77 32.24 10.09
N ASN A 100 -12.98 32.39 9.57
CA ASN A 100 -13.35 33.40 8.57
C ASN A 100 -13.06 34.83 9.05
N ALA A 101 -13.33 35.14 10.32
CA ALA A 101 -13.01 36.45 10.91
C ALA A 101 -11.51 36.76 11.00
N ARG A 102 -10.63 35.74 10.90
CA ARG A 102 -9.17 35.90 10.92
C ARG A 102 -8.55 35.97 9.52
N LYS A 103 -9.33 35.70 8.47
CA LYS A 103 -8.85 35.74 7.08
C LYS A 103 -8.57 37.17 6.64
N VAL A 104 -7.62 37.33 5.72
CA VAL A 104 -7.28 38.66 5.18
C VAL A 104 -8.34 39.14 4.18
N PRO A 105 -8.57 40.46 4.03
CA PRO A 105 -9.52 40.97 3.04
C PRO A 105 -9.20 40.46 1.62
N GLY A 106 -10.19 39.85 0.98
CA GLY A 106 -10.06 39.27 -0.36
C GLY A 106 -9.79 37.76 -0.40
N GLU A 107 -9.51 37.12 0.74
CA GLU A 107 -9.43 35.66 0.82
C GLU A 107 -10.84 35.03 0.80
N PRO A 108 -11.06 33.95 0.02
CA PRO A 108 -12.32 33.22 0.02
C PRO A 108 -12.74 32.78 1.42
N GLN A 109 -14.02 32.92 1.75
CA GLN A 109 -14.57 32.47 3.02
C GLN A 109 -14.83 30.95 2.97
N ASP A 110 -14.64 30.27 4.10
CA ASP A 110 -15.02 28.87 4.24
C ASP A 110 -16.55 28.78 4.43
N ASP A 111 -17.17 27.81 3.76
CA ASP A 111 -18.62 27.58 3.85
C ASP A 111 -19.00 26.97 5.22
N PRO A 112 -20.16 27.34 5.79
CA PRO A 112 -20.66 26.70 7.00
C PRO A 112 -20.94 25.22 6.77
N PHE A 113 -20.85 24.42 7.83
CA PHE A 113 -21.29 23.03 7.88
C PHE A 113 -22.82 22.95 7.79
N THR A 114 -23.31 21.97 7.04
CA THR A 114 -24.71 21.52 6.99
C THR A 114 -24.85 20.18 7.74
N GLU A 115 -26.08 19.68 7.87
CA GLU A 115 -26.27 18.33 8.42
C GLU A 115 -25.72 17.23 7.52
N ASP A 116 -25.75 17.43 6.19
CA ASP A 116 -25.25 16.48 5.22
C ASP A 116 -23.72 16.30 5.35
N ASP A 117 -23.01 17.39 5.68
CA ASP A 117 -21.57 17.37 5.95
C ASP A 117 -21.21 16.46 7.16
N LEU A 118 -22.17 16.13 8.03
CA LEU A 118 -21.95 15.29 9.21
C LEU A 118 -22.10 13.79 8.93
N SER A 119 -22.50 13.41 7.71
CA SER A 119 -22.71 12.01 7.30
C SER A 119 -21.44 11.31 6.81
N LYS A 120 -20.28 11.99 6.88
CA LYS A 120 -19.02 11.50 6.35
C LYS A 120 -17.82 11.78 7.26
N LEU A 121 -16.93 10.81 7.39
CA LEU A 121 -15.59 10.99 7.93
C LEU A 121 -14.52 10.42 7.00
N ALA A 122 -13.42 11.14 6.83
CA ALA A 122 -12.29 10.73 6.03
C ALA A 122 -11.00 10.65 6.88
N TYR A 123 -10.19 9.63 6.62
CA TYR A 123 -8.89 9.41 7.26
C TYR A 123 -7.79 9.60 6.23
N TRP A 124 -7.05 10.69 6.38
CA TRP A 124 -5.86 10.93 5.58
C TRP A 124 -4.64 10.33 6.27
N MET A 125 -4.34 9.06 5.99
CA MET A 125 -3.28 8.34 6.70
C MET A 125 -2.36 7.59 5.73
N ALA A 126 -1.06 7.62 6.01
CA ALA A 126 -0.03 6.99 5.15
C ALA A 126 -0.30 5.50 4.86
N THR A 127 0.17 5.00 3.72
CA THR A 127 0.19 3.55 3.46
C THR A 127 1.07 2.86 4.50
N GLY A 128 0.59 1.75 5.08
CA GLY A 128 1.25 1.07 6.19
C GLY A 128 0.93 1.62 7.59
N SER A 129 0.20 2.74 7.71
CA SER A 129 -0.21 3.29 9.02
C SER A 129 -1.35 2.52 9.72
N GLY A 130 -1.91 1.49 9.08
CA GLY A 130 -2.99 0.67 9.66
C GLY A 130 -4.40 1.19 9.39
N LYS A 131 -4.67 1.74 8.20
CA LYS A 131 -6.03 2.16 7.78
C LYS A 131 -7.07 1.05 7.91
N THR A 132 -6.71 -0.19 7.55
CA THR A 132 -7.61 -1.35 7.73
C THR A 132 -7.98 -1.59 9.19
N LEU A 133 -7.05 -1.39 10.12
CA LEU A 133 -7.35 -1.49 11.56
C LEU A 133 -8.32 -0.38 12.01
N ILE A 134 -8.12 0.85 11.54
CA ILE A 134 -9.04 1.96 11.81
C ILE A 134 -10.43 1.65 11.22
N LEU A 135 -10.51 1.06 10.04
CA LEU A 135 -11.77 0.61 9.44
C LEU A 135 -12.53 -0.35 10.36
N HIS A 136 -11.85 -1.35 10.92
CA HIS A 136 -12.46 -2.31 11.82
C HIS A 136 -12.89 -1.69 13.15
N LEU A 137 -12.10 -0.75 13.68
CA LEU A 137 -12.51 0.04 14.86
C LEU A 137 -13.78 0.83 14.54
N ASN A 138 -13.80 1.57 13.43
CA ASN A 138 -14.94 2.40 13.03
C ASN A 138 -16.22 1.58 12.84
N TYR A 139 -16.13 0.34 12.35
CA TYR A 139 -17.26 -0.60 12.33
C TYR A 139 -17.87 -0.80 13.72
N TYR A 140 -17.05 -1.15 14.71
CA TYR A 140 -17.55 -1.36 16.06
C TYR A 140 -17.99 -0.06 16.76
N GLN A 141 -17.29 1.04 16.51
CA GLN A 141 -17.62 2.36 17.07
C GLN A 141 -18.97 2.85 16.52
N PHE A 142 -19.19 2.74 15.21
CA PHE A 142 -20.45 3.13 14.60
C PHE A 142 -21.61 2.31 15.15
N LEU A 143 -21.47 0.98 15.21
CA LEU A 143 -22.49 0.09 15.79
C LEU A 143 -22.71 0.30 17.29
N HIS A 144 -21.74 0.85 18.03
CA HIS A 144 -21.92 1.20 19.44
C HIS A 144 -22.85 2.40 19.62
N TYR A 145 -22.74 3.43 18.78
CA TYR A 145 -23.53 4.65 18.91
C TYR A 145 -24.85 4.62 18.12
N ASN A 146 -24.87 3.95 16.97
CA ASN A 146 -26.05 3.86 16.13
C ASN A 146 -27.15 3.02 16.81
N ARG A 147 -28.35 3.59 16.92
CA ARG A 147 -29.52 2.97 17.55
C ARG A 147 -30.51 2.39 16.55
N GLU A 148 -30.28 2.64 15.27
CA GLU A 148 -31.19 2.32 14.19
C GLU A 148 -30.68 1.12 13.37
N PRO A 149 -31.54 0.20 12.91
CA PRO A 149 -31.07 -0.91 12.10
C PRO A 149 -30.57 -0.41 10.74
N LEU A 150 -29.40 -0.89 10.35
CA LEU A 150 -28.83 -0.63 9.02
C LEU A 150 -29.42 -1.62 8.02
N ASP A 151 -29.72 -1.12 6.82
CA ASP A 151 -30.18 -1.95 5.71
C ASP A 151 -28.99 -2.62 5.01
N ASN A 152 -27.86 -1.90 4.89
CA ASN A 152 -26.64 -2.44 4.31
C ASN A 152 -25.38 -1.93 5.04
N ILE A 153 -24.36 -2.80 5.12
CA ILE A 153 -22.99 -2.40 5.45
C ILE A 153 -22.11 -2.80 4.26
N ILE A 154 -21.43 -1.84 3.65
CA ILE A 154 -20.74 -2.03 2.37
C ILE A 154 -19.29 -1.61 2.53
N LEU A 155 -18.36 -2.46 2.08
CA LEU A 155 -16.96 -2.12 1.92
C LEU A 155 -16.61 -2.08 0.43
N ILE A 156 -16.21 -0.91 -0.04
CA ILE A 156 -15.80 -0.68 -1.42
C ILE A 156 -14.28 -0.70 -1.50
N THR A 157 -13.75 -1.57 -2.36
CA THR A 157 -12.32 -1.78 -2.58
C THR A 157 -11.94 -1.45 -4.01
N PRO A 158 -10.66 -1.14 -4.31
CA PRO A 158 -10.27 -0.73 -5.66
C PRO A 158 -10.06 -1.93 -6.61
N ASN A 159 -9.87 -3.16 -6.11
CA ASN A 159 -9.70 -4.37 -6.93
C ASN A 159 -10.07 -5.68 -6.18
N GLU A 160 -10.24 -6.77 -6.91
CA GLU A 160 -10.49 -8.13 -6.36
C GLU A 160 -9.44 -8.60 -5.34
N GLY A 161 -8.16 -8.30 -5.57
CA GLY A 161 -7.07 -8.72 -4.68
C GLY A 161 -7.21 -8.11 -3.29
N LEU A 162 -7.53 -6.82 -3.23
CA LEU A 162 -7.83 -6.12 -1.97
C LEU A 162 -9.16 -6.57 -1.37
N SER A 163 -10.15 -6.93 -2.19
CA SER A 163 -11.39 -7.53 -1.69
C SER A 163 -11.12 -8.80 -0.89
N GLU A 164 -10.29 -9.70 -1.41
CA GLU A 164 -9.89 -10.92 -0.71
C GLU A 164 -9.06 -10.65 0.55
N GLN A 165 -8.17 -9.64 0.49
CA GLN A 165 -7.41 -9.26 1.68
C GLN A 165 -8.33 -8.77 2.80
N HIS A 166 -9.26 -7.87 2.50
CA HIS A 166 -10.22 -7.35 3.49
C HIS A 166 -11.09 -8.45 4.06
N LEU A 167 -11.59 -9.41 3.26
CA LEU A 167 -12.38 -10.53 3.76
C LEU A 167 -11.62 -11.34 4.82
N ARG A 168 -10.34 -11.66 4.58
CA ARG A 168 -9.48 -12.34 5.56
C ARG A 168 -9.24 -11.49 6.81
N GLU A 169 -8.99 -10.19 6.64
CA GLU A 169 -8.70 -9.30 7.78
C GLU A 169 -9.95 -9.03 8.65
N LEU A 170 -11.14 -8.97 8.05
CA LEU A 170 -12.44 -8.83 8.73
C LEU A 170 -12.76 -10.09 9.55
N GLU A 171 -12.54 -11.28 8.99
CA GLU A 171 -12.70 -12.57 9.68
C GLU A 171 -11.81 -12.63 10.95
N LEU A 172 -10.53 -12.29 10.82
CA LEU A 172 -9.59 -12.22 11.95
C LEU A 172 -10.04 -11.23 13.04
N SER A 173 -10.81 -10.22 12.65
CA SER A 173 -11.30 -9.18 13.54
C SER A 173 -12.67 -9.50 14.13
N GLY A 174 -13.27 -10.65 13.78
CA GLY A 174 -14.61 -11.05 14.24
C GLY A 174 -15.73 -10.21 13.62
N ILE A 175 -15.53 -9.69 12.41
CA ILE A 175 -16.51 -8.92 11.67
C ILE A 175 -17.11 -9.83 10.59
N PRO A 176 -18.43 -10.12 10.62
CA PRO A 176 -19.08 -10.93 9.60
C PRO A 176 -18.97 -10.21 8.26
N ALA A 177 -18.43 -10.89 7.25
CA ALA A 177 -18.19 -10.30 5.95
C ALA A 177 -18.28 -11.34 4.82
N ARG A 178 -18.72 -10.88 3.66
CA ARG A 178 -18.77 -11.70 2.45
C ARG A 178 -18.63 -10.87 1.19
N ARG A 179 -18.33 -11.54 0.08
CA ARG A 179 -18.46 -10.95 -1.26
C ARG A 179 -19.91 -10.58 -1.52
N PHE A 180 -20.10 -9.40 -2.11
CA PHE A 180 -21.42 -8.99 -2.58
C PHE A 180 -21.90 -9.86 -3.75
N ASP A 181 -23.15 -10.32 -3.68
CA ASP A 181 -23.83 -11.09 -4.73
C ASP A 181 -25.29 -10.62 -4.87
N LEU A 182 -25.66 -10.18 -6.07
CA LEU A 182 -27.01 -9.72 -6.43
C LEU A 182 -28.07 -10.82 -6.36
N ASN A 183 -27.68 -12.06 -6.63
CA ASN A 183 -28.64 -13.16 -6.74
C ASN A 183 -28.95 -13.81 -5.38
N GLN A 184 -28.28 -13.38 -4.31
CA GLN A 184 -28.51 -13.92 -2.99
C GLN A 184 -29.67 -13.23 -2.28
N SER A 185 -30.53 -14.05 -1.69
CA SER A 185 -31.63 -13.57 -0.85
C SER A 185 -31.07 -12.86 0.40
N SER A 186 -31.61 -11.67 0.69
CA SER A 186 -31.33 -10.92 1.92
C SER A 186 -31.74 -11.68 3.19
N LEU A 187 -32.59 -12.71 3.09
CA LEU A 187 -33.05 -13.53 4.21
C LEU A 187 -31.95 -14.41 4.84
N PHE A 188 -30.85 -14.65 4.13
CA PHE A 188 -29.70 -15.44 4.62
C PHE A 188 -28.54 -14.58 5.11
N ARG A 189 -28.72 -13.25 5.24
CA ARG A 189 -27.67 -12.35 5.72
C ARG A 189 -27.54 -12.43 7.24
N GLU A 190 -26.30 -12.50 7.72
CA GLU A 190 -26.03 -12.29 9.13
C GLU A 190 -26.28 -10.83 9.51
N PRO A 191 -26.80 -10.53 10.72
CA PRO A 191 -26.94 -9.15 11.18
C PRO A 191 -25.61 -8.41 11.16
N ASN A 192 -25.61 -7.19 10.60
CA ASN A 192 -24.43 -6.33 10.46
C ASN A 192 -23.28 -6.95 9.64
N GLU A 193 -23.60 -7.86 8.71
CA GLU A 193 -22.64 -8.42 7.76
C GLU A 193 -22.15 -7.36 6.76
N VAL A 194 -20.82 -7.28 6.58
CA VAL A 194 -20.17 -6.39 5.63
C VAL A 194 -20.17 -7.03 4.23
N GLN A 195 -20.71 -6.32 3.25
CA GLN A 195 -20.69 -6.71 1.85
C GLN A 195 -19.49 -6.07 1.15
N VAL A 196 -18.52 -6.89 0.75
CA VAL A 196 -17.30 -6.44 0.07
C VAL A 196 -17.54 -6.40 -1.44
N LEU A 197 -17.28 -5.24 -2.04
CA LEU A 197 -17.51 -4.97 -3.46
C LEU A 197 -16.34 -4.21 -4.09
N GLU A 198 -15.82 -4.73 -5.19
CA GLU A 198 -14.88 -3.97 -6.02
C GLU A 198 -15.59 -2.82 -6.75
N ILE A 199 -14.97 -1.64 -6.74
CA ILE A 199 -15.46 -0.42 -7.37
C ILE A 199 -15.86 -0.58 -8.85
N THR A 200 -15.12 -1.37 -9.64
CA THR A 200 -15.39 -1.52 -11.10
C THR A 200 -16.69 -2.27 -11.39
N LYS A 201 -17.24 -2.98 -10.39
CA LYS A 201 -18.51 -3.71 -10.52
C LYS A 201 -19.72 -2.81 -10.28
N LEU A 202 -19.54 -1.60 -9.75
CA LEU A 202 -20.62 -0.62 -9.58
C LEU A 202 -20.93 0.08 -10.91
N VAL A 203 -22.20 0.08 -11.30
CA VAL A 203 -22.69 0.71 -12.54
C VAL A 203 -23.97 1.49 -12.28
N GLU A 204 -24.27 2.52 -13.07
CA GLU A 204 -25.58 3.20 -13.04
C GLU A 204 -26.69 2.24 -13.48
N GLN A 205 -26.48 1.53 -14.58
CA GLN A 205 -27.44 0.57 -15.12
C GLN A 205 -26.70 -0.65 -15.66
N LYS A 206 -27.21 -1.84 -15.34
CA LYS A 206 -26.66 -3.09 -15.87
C LYS A 206 -26.94 -3.16 -17.39
N ARG A 207 -25.88 -3.07 -18.20
CA ARG A 207 -25.93 -3.26 -19.66
C ARG A 207 -25.07 -4.46 -20.04
N GLY A 208 -25.69 -5.56 -20.47
CA GLY A 208 -24.98 -6.75 -20.99
C GLY A 208 -24.78 -7.90 -19.99
N GLY A 209 -23.97 -8.89 -20.40
CA GLY A 209 -23.66 -10.11 -19.65
C GLY A 209 -22.34 -10.01 -18.88
N GLY A 210 -22.36 -9.42 -17.69
CA GLY A 210 -21.24 -9.33 -16.76
C GLY A 210 -21.73 -9.17 -15.31
N VAL A 211 -20.82 -9.29 -14.34
CA VAL A 211 -21.13 -9.01 -12.93
C VAL A 211 -21.09 -7.50 -12.73
N SER A 212 -22.26 -6.85 -12.78
CA SER A 212 -22.41 -5.41 -12.55
C SER A 212 -23.59 -5.15 -11.63
N VAL A 213 -23.43 -4.21 -10.70
CA VAL A 213 -24.34 -3.89 -9.61
C VAL A 213 -24.88 -2.47 -9.77
N PRO A 214 -26.20 -2.28 -9.96
CA PRO A 214 -26.80 -0.96 -9.93
C PRO A 214 -26.75 -0.38 -8.52
N VAL A 215 -26.52 0.92 -8.39
CA VAL A 215 -26.53 1.62 -7.08
C VAL A 215 -27.87 1.49 -6.36
N GLU A 216 -28.95 1.40 -7.13
CA GLU A 216 -30.32 1.16 -6.63
C GLU A 216 -30.45 -0.17 -5.85
N ALA A 217 -29.50 -1.10 -5.99
CA ALA A 217 -29.48 -2.32 -5.19
C ALA A 217 -29.21 -2.08 -3.70
N PHE A 218 -28.83 -0.86 -3.32
CA PHE A 218 -28.46 -0.46 -1.96
C PHE A 218 -29.36 0.65 -1.42
N GLU A 219 -30.66 0.56 -1.64
CA GLU A 219 -31.63 1.44 -0.97
C GLU A 219 -31.65 1.19 0.54
N GLY A 220 -31.91 2.25 1.31
CA GLY A 220 -32.03 2.19 2.77
C GLY A 220 -30.86 2.84 3.53
N ARG A 221 -30.82 2.66 4.85
CA ARG A 221 -29.78 3.22 5.73
C ARG A 221 -28.50 2.42 5.59
N ASN A 222 -27.52 3.01 4.89
CA ASN A 222 -26.26 2.36 4.58
C ASN A 222 -25.14 2.81 5.51
N LEU A 223 -24.26 1.88 5.89
CA LEU A 223 -22.94 2.20 6.41
C LEU A 223 -21.89 1.82 5.37
N ILE A 224 -21.12 2.78 4.90
CA ILE A 224 -20.20 2.60 3.78
C ILE A 224 -18.77 2.82 4.24
N PHE A 225 -17.90 1.91 3.87
CA PHE A 225 -16.46 2.04 4.01
C PHE A 225 -15.84 2.07 2.61
N VAL A 226 -14.96 3.04 2.36
CA VAL A 226 -14.26 3.17 1.07
C VAL A 226 -12.77 3.11 1.30
N ASP A 227 -12.14 2.05 0.81
CA ASP A 227 -10.69 1.94 0.77
C ASP A 227 -10.12 2.62 -0.48
N GLU A 228 -9.01 3.33 -0.32
CA GLU A 228 -8.39 4.20 -1.33
C GLU A 228 -9.38 5.19 -2.00
N GLY A 229 -10.20 5.87 -1.19
CA GLY A 229 -11.30 6.74 -1.66
C GLY A 229 -10.92 7.85 -2.64
N HIS A 230 -9.64 8.25 -2.69
CA HIS A 230 -9.11 9.20 -3.66
C HIS A 230 -9.14 8.70 -5.12
N LYS A 231 -9.04 7.38 -5.36
CA LYS A 231 -9.05 6.84 -6.74
C LYS A 231 -10.43 6.90 -7.36
N GLY A 232 -11.47 6.78 -6.54
CA GLY A 232 -12.83 7.02 -6.97
C GLY A 232 -13.07 8.50 -7.33
N ALA A 233 -12.37 9.44 -6.70
CA ALA A 233 -12.53 10.87 -6.97
C ALA A 233 -12.15 11.29 -8.41
N GLY A 234 -11.44 10.44 -9.17
CA GLY A 234 -11.03 10.72 -10.55
C GLY A 234 -12.13 10.57 -11.62
N GLY A 235 -13.30 10.02 -11.28
CA GLY A 235 -14.40 9.82 -12.23
C GLY A 235 -15.72 10.40 -11.72
N GLN A 236 -16.37 11.25 -12.53
CA GLN A 236 -17.71 11.81 -12.22
C GLN A 236 -18.73 10.73 -11.83
N ALA A 237 -18.65 9.54 -12.46
CA ALA A 237 -19.55 8.42 -12.19
C ALA A 237 -19.43 7.88 -10.76
N TRP A 238 -18.20 7.72 -10.24
CA TRP A 238 -18.01 7.25 -8.86
C TRP A 238 -18.54 8.23 -7.84
N ARG A 239 -18.30 9.53 -8.05
CA ARG A 239 -18.82 10.57 -7.15
C ARG A 239 -20.34 10.48 -7.05
N GLY A 240 -21.02 10.35 -8.20
CA GLY A 240 -22.46 10.12 -8.26
C GLY A 240 -22.92 8.84 -7.53
N TYR A 241 -22.20 7.73 -7.70
CA TYR A 241 -22.50 6.49 -6.97
C TYR A 241 -22.35 6.63 -5.46
N ARG A 242 -21.25 7.23 -5.03
CA ARG A 242 -20.93 7.45 -3.63
C ARG A 242 -21.99 8.34 -2.97
N ASP A 243 -22.36 9.44 -3.63
CA ASP A 243 -23.33 10.39 -3.08
C ASP A 243 -24.73 9.74 -3.01
N ALA A 244 -25.10 8.94 -4.01
CA ALA A 244 -26.36 8.19 -4.00
C ALA A 244 -26.38 7.08 -2.93
N LEU A 245 -25.28 6.34 -2.74
CA LEU A 245 -25.17 5.31 -1.70
C LEU A 245 -25.19 5.93 -0.29
N GLY A 246 -24.55 7.10 -0.12
CA GLY A 246 -24.42 7.81 1.14
C GLY A 246 -25.63 8.66 1.54
N ALA A 247 -26.57 8.93 0.61
CA ALA A 247 -27.69 9.86 0.81
C ALA A 247 -28.56 9.56 2.04
N THR A 248 -28.66 8.30 2.44
CA THR A 248 -29.50 7.83 3.55
C THR A 248 -28.68 7.21 4.69
N GLY A 249 -27.35 7.40 4.68
CA GLY A 249 -26.42 6.61 5.48
C GLY A 249 -25.27 7.39 6.11
N PHE A 250 -24.19 6.66 6.41
CA PHE A 250 -22.93 7.21 6.92
C PHE A 250 -21.74 6.62 6.15
N THR A 251 -20.77 7.46 5.80
CA THR A 251 -19.60 7.05 5.02
C THR A 251 -18.29 7.27 5.77
N PHE A 252 -17.45 6.25 5.79
CA PHE A 252 -16.06 6.32 6.18
C PHE A 252 -15.16 6.14 4.95
N GLU A 253 -14.20 7.06 4.77
CA GLU A 253 -13.24 6.98 3.66
C GLU A 253 -11.80 6.95 4.14
N TYR A 254 -10.95 6.17 3.48
CA TYR A 254 -9.56 5.94 3.87
C TYR A 254 -8.65 6.20 2.66
N SER A 255 -7.62 7.04 2.82
CA SER A 255 -6.68 7.30 1.73
C SER A 255 -5.34 7.83 2.22
N ALA A 256 -4.25 7.45 1.54
CA ALA A 256 -2.92 8.03 1.76
C ALA A 256 -2.67 9.32 0.97
N THR A 257 -3.44 9.59 -0.07
CA THR A 257 -3.11 10.56 -1.13
C THR A 257 -4.14 11.67 -1.30
N PHE A 258 -5.00 11.92 -0.29
CA PHE A 258 -5.93 13.05 -0.32
C PHE A 258 -5.21 14.37 -0.68
N GLY A 259 -4.05 14.66 -0.08
CA GLY A 259 -3.31 15.89 -0.41
C GLY A 259 -2.92 16.02 -1.88
N GLN A 260 -2.58 14.92 -2.57
CA GLN A 260 -2.27 14.96 -4.01
C GLN A 260 -3.54 15.17 -4.83
N ALA A 261 -4.62 14.48 -4.49
CA ALA A 261 -5.91 14.63 -5.15
C ALA A 261 -6.47 16.05 -5.02
N LEU A 262 -6.46 16.61 -3.80
CA LEU A 262 -6.94 17.97 -3.52
C LEU A 262 -6.07 19.05 -4.18
N SER A 263 -4.74 18.86 -4.19
CA SER A 263 -3.83 19.80 -4.86
C SER A 263 -3.99 19.80 -6.38
N ALA A 264 -4.29 18.64 -6.98
CA ALA A 264 -4.56 18.52 -8.41
C ALA A 264 -5.91 19.12 -8.82
N ALA A 265 -6.89 19.08 -7.91
CA ALA A 265 -8.25 19.55 -8.13
C ALA A 265 -8.39 21.09 -8.00
N GLY A 266 -7.58 21.73 -7.14
CA GLY A 266 -7.65 23.16 -6.86
C GLY A 266 -8.66 23.52 -5.77
N ASP A 267 -9.10 24.80 -5.69
CA ASP A 267 -10.20 25.25 -4.80
C ASP A 267 -11.56 24.88 -5.41
N ASP A 268 -11.77 23.58 -5.59
CA ASP A 268 -12.97 23.02 -6.17
C ASP A 268 -13.89 22.40 -5.09
N GLU A 269 -15.03 21.87 -5.53
CA GLU A 269 -16.03 21.27 -4.66
C GLU A 269 -15.48 20.11 -3.82
N LEU A 270 -14.53 19.35 -4.37
CA LEU A 270 -13.89 18.22 -3.71
C LEU A 270 -13.04 18.67 -2.52
N THR A 271 -12.27 19.75 -2.71
CA THR A 271 -11.49 20.37 -1.63
C THR A 271 -12.37 20.85 -0.48
N ARG A 272 -13.54 21.43 -0.78
CA ARG A 272 -14.50 21.86 0.26
C ARG A 272 -15.10 20.69 1.02
N GLU A 273 -15.49 19.64 0.29
CA GLU A 273 -16.06 18.41 0.86
C GLU A 273 -15.09 17.75 1.84
N TYR A 274 -13.86 17.44 1.41
CA TYR A 274 -12.88 16.80 2.29
C TYR A 274 -12.31 17.73 3.36
N GLY A 275 -12.29 19.05 3.11
CA GLY A 275 -11.95 20.04 4.14
C GLY A 275 -12.87 19.98 5.35
N LYS A 276 -14.12 19.53 5.17
CA LYS A 276 -15.09 19.31 6.25
C LYS A 276 -15.09 17.87 6.78
N ALA A 277 -14.77 16.89 5.94
CA ALA A 277 -14.89 15.47 6.29
C ALA A 277 -13.62 14.85 6.90
N ILE A 278 -12.41 15.38 6.66
CA ILE A 278 -11.18 14.79 7.20
C ILE A 278 -11.14 14.94 8.72
N ILE A 279 -11.29 13.82 9.43
CA ILE A 279 -11.30 13.77 10.89
C ILE A 279 -9.90 13.59 11.48
N PHE A 280 -9.00 12.96 10.70
CA PHE A 280 -7.64 12.68 11.14
C PHE A 280 -6.65 12.73 9.98
N ASP A 281 -5.59 13.52 10.13
CA ASP A 281 -4.44 13.61 9.22
C ASP A 281 -3.19 13.04 9.90
N TYR A 282 -2.74 11.90 9.38
CA TYR A 282 -1.45 11.28 9.64
C TYR A 282 -0.81 10.87 8.30
N SER A 283 -0.70 11.84 7.41
CA SER A 283 -0.07 11.72 6.08
C SER A 283 1.39 11.24 6.13
N TYR A 284 1.95 10.89 4.97
CA TYR A 284 3.31 10.34 4.85
C TYR A 284 4.39 11.19 5.52
N ARG A 285 4.20 12.52 5.57
CA ARG A 285 5.09 13.44 6.29
C ARG A 285 5.23 13.04 7.76
N TYR A 286 4.14 12.74 8.46
CA TYR A 286 4.20 12.34 9.87
C TYR A 286 4.76 10.93 10.02
N PHE A 287 4.25 9.99 9.21
CA PHE A 287 4.71 8.59 9.20
C PHE A 287 6.24 8.46 9.00
N TYR A 288 6.81 9.21 8.05
CA TYR A 288 8.24 9.23 7.80
C TYR A 288 9.03 9.88 8.95
N ASN A 289 8.62 11.06 9.42
CA ASN A 289 9.32 11.75 10.51
C ASN A 289 9.22 11.02 11.86
N ASP A 290 8.28 10.09 11.98
CA ASP A 290 8.15 9.20 13.14
C ASP A 290 8.95 7.91 13.02
N GLY A 291 9.73 7.76 11.94
CA GLY A 291 10.65 6.64 11.75
C GLY A 291 10.00 5.40 11.16
N PHE A 292 8.73 5.48 10.73
CA PHE A 292 8.05 4.36 10.07
C PHE A 292 8.23 4.34 8.55
N GLY A 293 8.57 5.49 7.96
CA GLY A 293 8.83 5.61 6.53
C GLY A 293 10.17 4.99 6.13
N LYS A 294 10.30 4.66 4.84
CA LYS A 294 11.54 4.14 4.27
C LYS A 294 12.35 5.29 3.67
N ASP A 295 13.66 5.27 3.90
CA ASP A 295 14.57 6.10 3.12
C ASP A 295 14.59 5.60 1.68
N PHE A 296 14.48 6.53 0.73
CA PHE A 296 14.49 6.21 -0.69
C PHE A 296 15.53 7.06 -1.40
N ARG A 297 16.10 6.49 -2.46
CA ARG A 297 16.96 7.21 -3.38
C ARG A 297 16.57 6.85 -4.80
N ILE A 298 16.39 7.88 -5.61
CA ILE A 298 16.00 7.74 -7.01
C ILE A 298 17.21 8.08 -7.86
N LEU A 299 17.56 7.17 -8.76
CA LEU A 299 18.54 7.38 -9.83
C LEU A 299 17.78 7.37 -11.15
N ASN A 300 17.70 8.53 -11.80
CA ASN A 300 17.08 8.67 -13.11
C ASN A 300 18.17 8.77 -14.16
N LEU A 301 18.21 7.81 -15.09
CA LEU A 301 19.05 7.90 -16.27
C LEU A 301 18.40 8.91 -17.24
N ARG A 302 19.13 9.95 -17.63
CA ARG A 302 18.59 11.01 -18.51
C ARG A 302 18.49 10.59 -19.97
N ASP A 303 19.47 9.81 -20.43
CA ASP A 303 19.51 9.20 -21.75
C ASP A 303 19.66 7.68 -21.59
N ASP A 304 18.61 6.94 -21.92
CA ASP A 304 18.53 5.48 -21.88
C ASP A 304 19.02 4.81 -23.18
N THR A 305 19.55 5.61 -24.11
CA THR A 305 20.02 5.12 -25.43
C THR A 305 21.35 4.36 -25.34
N ASP A 306 22.08 4.48 -24.22
CA ASP A 306 23.30 3.73 -23.95
C ASP A 306 22.97 2.46 -23.15
N GLU A 307 23.06 1.32 -23.83
CA GLU A 307 22.83 0.00 -23.27
C GLU A 307 23.81 -0.35 -22.15
N GLU A 308 25.07 0.10 -22.25
CA GLU A 308 26.10 -0.20 -21.24
C GLU A 308 25.87 0.61 -19.96
N HIS A 309 25.45 1.86 -20.08
CA HIS A 309 25.01 2.66 -18.94
C HIS A 309 23.79 2.06 -18.25
N THR A 310 22.82 1.59 -19.03
CA THR A 310 21.62 0.90 -18.51
C THR A 310 22.02 -0.37 -17.75
N ASN A 311 22.85 -1.23 -18.35
CA ASN A 311 23.34 -2.45 -17.70
C ASN A 311 24.18 -2.15 -16.44
N THR A 312 24.99 -1.08 -16.45
CA THR A 312 25.77 -0.65 -15.28
C THR A 312 24.86 -0.16 -14.14
N LEU A 313 23.84 0.63 -14.46
CA LEU A 313 22.84 1.10 -13.50
C LEU A 313 22.09 -0.08 -12.87
N LEU A 314 21.64 -1.02 -13.70
CA LEU A 314 20.95 -2.23 -13.25
C LEU A 314 21.86 -3.13 -12.40
N LEU A 315 23.16 -3.22 -12.72
CA LEU A 315 24.12 -3.95 -11.88
C LEU A 315 24.36 -3.24 -10.54
N GLY A 316 24.41 -1.91 -10.52
CA GLY A 316 24.45 -1.16 -9.27
C GLY A 316 23.19 -1.37 -8.42
N ASN A 317 22.03 -1.51 -9.07
CA ASN A 317 20.78 -1.86 -8.40
C ASN A 317 20.80 -3.30 -7.85
N LEU A 318 21.40 -4.27 -8.58
CA LEU A 318 21.68 -5.61 -8.07
C LEU A 318 22.58 -5.59 -6.83
N LEU A 319 23.66 -4.78 -6.83
CA LEU A 319 24.54 -4.67 -5.68
C LEU A 319 23.83 -4.07 -4.46
N ALA A 320 22.93 -3.11 -4.66
CA ALA A 320 22.11 -2.55 -3.59
C ALA A 320 21.17 -3.60 -3.00
N PHE A 321 20.50 -4.38 -3.85
CA PHE A 321 19.67 -5.51 -3.43
C PHE A 321 20.47 -6.58 -2.68
N TYR A 322 21.60 -7.00 -3.24
CA TYR A 322 22.47 -8.00 -2.64
C TYR A 322 23.00 -7.56 -1.27
N GLN A 323 23.35 -6.29 -1.10
CA GLN A 323 23.70 -5.72 0.20
C GLN A 323 22.54 -5.81 1.20
N GLN A 324 21.32 -5.45 0.78
CA GLN A 324 20.11 -5.54 1.63
C GLN A 324 19.84 -7.00 2.05
N LEU A 325 19.94 -7.94 1.10
CA LEU A 325 19.75 -9.36 1.36
C LEU A 325 20.77 -9.88 2.38
N ARG A 326 22.05 -9.51 2.22
CA ARG A 326 23.11 -9.90 3.17
C ARG A 326 22.89 -9.34 4.57
N LEU A 327 22.52 -8.06 4.68
CA LEU A 327 22.19 -7.46 5.98
C LEU A 327 21.00 -8.14 6.65
N TYR A 328 19.97 -8.49 5.87
CA TYR A 328 18.80 -9.22 6.39
C TYR A 328 19.18 -10.62 6.90
N GLU A 329 20.01 -11.35 6.14
CA GLU A 329 20.46 -12.70 6.52
C GLU A 329 21.40 -12.69 7.73
N GLU A 330 22.26 -11.67 7.86
CA GLU A 330 23.27 -11.60 8.93
C GLU A 330 22.76 -10.95 10.22
N HIS A 331 21.83 -10.00 10.13
CA HIS A 331 21.30 -9.23 11.27
C HIS A 331 19.83 -9.51 11.57
N GLY A 332 19.29 -10.67 11.16
CA GLY A 332 17.87 -10.99 11.30
C GLY A 332 17.31 -10.84 12.73
N ASP A 333 18.11 -11.15 13.76
CA ASP A 333 17.72 -10.97 15.17
C ASP A 333 17.55 -9.48 15.56
N GLU A 334 18.48 -8.63 15.13
CA GLU A 334 18.44 -7.18 15.38
C GLU A 334 17.32 -6.50 14.58
N LEU A 335 16.98 -7.05 13.40
CA LEU A 335 15.94 -6.53 12.52
C LEU A 335 14.53 -7.00 12.89
N ARG A 336 14.39 -8.06 13.69
CA ARG A 336 13.10 -8.65 14.09
C ARG A 336 12.10 -7.62 14.66
N PRO A 337 12.47 -6.67 15.54
CA PRO A 337 11.53 -5.68 16.07
C PRO A 337 10.92 -4.75 15.01
N TYR A 338 11.56 -4.61 13.86
CA TYR A 338 11.09 -3.79 12.74
C TYR A 338 10.09 -4.51 11.84
N ASN A 339 9.87 -5.82 12.06
CA ASN A 339 8.97 -6.66 11.28
C ASN A 339 9.22 -6.57 9.77
N LEU A 340 10.49 -6.50 9.38
CA LEU A 340 10.89 -6.46 7.98
C LEU A 340 10.73 -7.84 7.37
N GLU A 341 10.13 -7.89 6.19
CA GLU A 341 10.13 -9.09 5.35
C GLU A 341 11.43 -9.18 4.54
N LYS A 342 11.80 -10.41 4.14
CA LYS A 342 12.96 -10.68 3.30
C LYS A 342 12.99 -9.74 2.07
N PRO A 343 14.10 -9.02 1.80
CA PRO A 343 14.18 -8.07 0.70
C PRO A 343 13.77 -8.68 -0.64
N LEU A 344 13.15 -7.87 -1.51
CA LEU A 344 12.79 -8.26 -2.86
C LEU A 344 13.31 -7.24 -3.87
N TRP A 345 13.83 -7.73 -4.99
CA TRP A 345 14.23 -6.92 -6.11
C TRP A 345 13.08 -6.79 -7.10
N VAL A 346 12.54 -5.58 -7.26
CA VAL A 346 11.30 -5.35 -7.98
C VAL A 346 11.54 -4.50 -9.22
N PHE A 347 11.05 -4.96 -10.36
CA PHE A 347 11.00 -4.20 -11.60
C PHE A 347 9.56 -3.92 -11.98
N VAL A 348 9.25 -2.65 -12.21
CA VAL A 348 7.91 -2.19 -12.60
C VAL A 348 7.99 -1.51 -13.96
N GLY A 349 7.36 -2.12 -14.96
CA GLY A 349 7.21 -1.54 -16.30
C GLY A 349 6.12 -0.48 -16.37
N SER A 350 6.21 0.42 -17.35
CA SER A 350 5.31 1.58 -17.47
C SER A 350 3.88 1.22 -17.94
N THR A 351 3.71 0.03 -18.52
CA THR A 351 2.45 -0.43 -19.12
C THR A 351 2.00 -1.80 -18.58
N VAL A 352 0.67 -2.06 -18.62
CA VAL A 352 0.07 -3.35 -18.20
C VAL A 352 0.45 -4.49 -19.16
N ASN A 353 0.63 -4.14 -20.44
CA ASN A 353 1.07 -5.06 -21.47
C ASN A 353 2.58 -5.06 -21.52
N ALA A 354 3.20 -6.20 -21.23
CA ALA A 354 4.66 -6.34 -21.29
C ALA A 354 5.25 -5.98 -22.65
N VAL A 355 4.45 -5.99 -23.72
CA VAL A 355 4.85 -5.65 -25.08
C VAL A 355 4.03 -4.47 -25.57
N TYR A 356 4.70 -3.40 -25.99
CA TYR A 356 4.08 -2.21 -26.58
C TYR A 356 4.79 -1.83 -27.89
N THR A 357 4.16 -0.95 -28.67
CA THR A 357 4.73 -0.46 -29.93
C THR A 357 5.13 0.99 -29.78
N GLU A 358 6.39 1.28 -30.00
CA GLU A 358 6.95 2.63 -30.01
C GLU A 358 7.71 2.81 -31.32
N ASN A 359 7.48 3.92 -32.02
CA ASN A 359 8.12 4.19 -33.32
C ASN A 359 8.02 3.01 -34.32
N ARG A 360 6.87 2.33 -34.35
CA ARG A 360 6.57 1.12 -35.16
C ARG A 360 7.43 -0.11 -34.84
N ARG A 361 8.15 -0.13 -33.72
CA ARG A 361 8.90 -1.29 -33.22
C ARG A 361 8.26 -1.82 -31.94
N LYS A 362 8.21 -3.14 -31.81
CA LYS A 362 7.81 -3.79 -30.55
C LYS A 362 8.93 -3.62 -29.53
N ARG A 363 8.60 -3.07 -28.36
CA ARG A 363 9.49 -2.90 -27.21
C ARG A 363 8.88 -3.55 -25.97
N SER A 364 9.73 -3.85 -25.00
CA SER A 364 9.34 -4.46 -23.74
C SER A 364 10.37 -4.17 -22.65
N ASP A 365 9.97 -3.41 -21.65
CA ASP A 365 10.75 -3.17 -20.42
C ASP A 365 11.14 -4.49 -19.73
N VAL A 366 10.19 -5.44 -19.71
CA VAL A 366 10.39 -6.78 -19.14
C VAL A 366 11.49 -7.53 -19.89
N LEU A 367 11.57 -7.37 -21.22
CA LEU A 367 12.63 -7.98 -22.02
C LEU A 367 14.00 -7.37 -21.70
N THR A 368 14.09 -6.05 -21.55
CA THR A 368 15.34 -5.37 -21.17
C THR A 368 15.90 -5.94 -19.86
N VAL A 369 15.05 -6.15 -18.85
CA VAL A 369 15.46 -6.77 -17.59
C VAL A 369 15.89 -8.23 -17.79
N ALA A 370 15.14 -9.01 -18.58
CA ALA A 370 15.49 -10.40 -18.86
C ALA A 370 16.85 -10.53 -19.57
N GLN A 371 17.14 -9.65 -20.53
CA GLN A 371 18.43 -9.60 -21.23
C GLN A 371 19.57 -9.19 -20.29
N PHE A 372 19.34 -8.19 -19.44
CA PHE A 372 20.31 -7.82 -18.41
C PHE A 372 20.60 -8.97 -17.43
N LEU A 373 19.57 -9.67 -16.94
CA LEU A 373 19.74 -10.84 -16.08
C LEU A 373 20.53 -11.95 -16.78
N HIS A 374 20.25 -12.20 -18.06
CA HIS A 374 21.03 -13.14 -18.86
C HIS A 374 22.50 -12.72 -18.95
N LYS A 375 22.77 -11.44 -19.23
CA LYS A 375 24.13 -10.89 -19.29
C LYS A 375 24.88 -11.07 -17.97
N VAL A 376 24.26 -10.78 -16.83
CA VAL A 376 24.87 -10.99 -15.49
C VAL A 376 25.20 -12.46 -15.26
N LEU A 377 24.30 -13.37 -15.65
CA LEU A 377 24.45 -14.81 -15.45
C LEU A 377 25.47 -15.46 -16.41
N GLN A 378 25.75 -14.85 -17.56
CA GLN A 378 26.61 -15.43 -18.61
C GLN A 378 27.98 -14.74 -18.73
N ASP A 379 28.04 -13.41 -18.64
CA ASP A 379 29.25 -12.62 -18.88
C ASP A 379 29.98 -12.29 -17.58
N ARG A 380 30.66 -13.31 -17.03
CA ARG A 380 31.44 -13.19 -15.79
C ARG A 380 32.49 -12.07 -15.85
N ALA A 381 33.16 -11.90 -17.00
CA ALA A 381 34.24 -10.94 -17.13
C ALA A 381 33.72 -9.51 -17.01
N TRP A 382 32.62 -9.21 -17.72
CA TRP A 382 31.92 -7.94 -17.59
C TRP A 382 31.41 -7.73 -16.16
N ALA A 383 30.67 -8.68 -15.60
CA ALA A 383 30.06 -8.51 -14.28
C ALA A 383 31.10 -8.21 -13.19
N VAL A 384 32.22 -8.94 -13.16
CA VAL A 384 33.30 -8.72 -12.20
C VAL A 384 33.95 -7.34 -12.37
N LYS A 385 34.22 -6.92 -13.61
CA LYS A 385 34.80 -5.60 -13.92
C LYS A 385 33.86 -4.48 -13.47
N THR A 386 32.58 -4.59 -13.80
CA THR A 386 31.59 -3.56 -13.48
C THR A 386 31.32 -3.50 -11.97
N ILE A 387 31.29 -4.64 -11.26
CA ILE A 387 31.25 -4.65 -9.78
C ILE A 387 32.44 -3.89 -9.20
N HIS A 388 33.66 -4.14 -9.69
CA HIS A 388 34.84 -3.42 -9.23
C HIS A 388 34.70 -1.90 -9.44
N ASN A 389 34.29 -1.48 -10.64
CA ASN A 389 34.10 -0.07 -10.97
C ASN A 389 33.02 0.61 -10.10
N LEU A 390 31.92 -0.09 -9.82
CA LEU A 390 30.83 0.41 -8.97
C LEU A 390 31.30 0.62 -7.52
N LEU A 391 32.04 -0.33 -6.95
CA LEU A 391 32.59 -0.23 -5.59
C LEU A 391 33.63 0.88 -5.46
N GLU A 392 34.38 1.16 -6.53
CA GLU A 392 35.40 2.21 -6.60
C GLU A 392 34.84 3.61 -6.93
N GLY A 393 33.54 3.75 -7.22
CA GLY A 393 32.94 5.01 -7.68
C GLY A 393 33.49 5.46 -9.05
N LYS A 394 33.71 4.50 -9.94
CA LYS A 394 34.25 4.67 -11.31
C LYS A 394 33.32 4.02 -12.34
N SER A 395 32.01 4.15 -12.16
CA SER A 395 30.98 3.55 -13.02
C SER A 395 30.68 4.37 -14.27
N ASP A 396 31.29 5.55 -14.42
CA ASP A 396 31.05 6.55 -15.46
C ASP A 396 29.62 7.14 -15.49
N LEU A 397 28.77 6.76 -14.54
CA LEU A 397 27.46 7.37 -14.33
C LEU A 397 27.61 8.56 -13.37
N ARG A 398 27.50 9.77 -13.93
CA ARG A 398 27.75 11.02 -13.19
C ARG A 398 26.46 11.71 -12.77
N ALA A 399 26.43 12.17 -11.53
CA ALA A 399 25.42 13.09 -11.02
C ALA A 399 25.62 14.51 -11.58
N PRO A 400 24.63 15.43 -11.44
CA PRO A 400 24.75 16.81 -11.92
C PRO A 400 25.94 17.59 -11.33
N ASP A 401 26.44 17.19 -10.16
CA ASP A 401 27.62 17.76 -9.50
C ASP A 401 28.94 17.14 -9.99
N GLY A 402 28.89 16.21 -10.94
CA GLY A 402 30.05 15.50 -11.50
C GLY A 402 30.53 14.30 -10.68
N SER A 403 29.95 14.04 -9.50
CA SER A 403 30.28 12.87 -8.69
C SER A 403 29.75 11.58 -9.33
N ASP A 404 30.38 10.45 -9.04
CA ASP A 404 29.85 9.15 -9.42
C ASP A 404 28.59 8.82 -8.59
N VAL A 405 27.50 8.41 -9.25
CA VAL A 405 26.22 8.16 -8.57
C VAL A 405 26.29 7.01 -7.55
N PHE A 406 27.26 6.10 -7.71
CA PHE A 406 27.49 4.94 -6.85
C PHE A 406 28.57 5.15 -5.78
N LEU A 407 29.22 6.32 -5.74
CA LEU A 407 30.18 6.63 -4.71
C LEU A 407 29.57 6.49 -3.30
N GLY A 408 30.21 5.67 -2.47
CA GLY A 408 29.79 5.41 -1.09
C GLY A 408 28.45 4.68 -0.94
N ARG A 409 27.94 4.02 -1.99
CA ARG A 409 26.60 3.38 -1.96
C ARG A 409 26.58 1.98 -1.38
N PHE A 410 27.73 1.34 -1.27
CA PHE A 410 27.81 -0.05 -0.85
C PHE A 410 28.65 -0.19 0.44
N PRO A 411 28.35 0.55 1.53
CA PRO A 411 29.19 0.59 2.73
C PRO A 411 29.45 -0.80 3.31
N TYR A 412 28.42 -1.63 3.41
CA TYR A 412 28.56 -3.00 3.90
C TYR A 412 29.41 -3.86 2.96
N LEU A 413 29.23 -3.75 1.63
CA LEU A 413 30.08 -4.48 0.68
C LEU A 413 31.54 -4.03 0.72
N SER A 414 31.78 -2.73 0.94
CA SER A 414 33.12 -2.17 1.14
C SER A 414 33.76 -2.69 2.43
N GLU A 415 33.00 -2.76 3.53
CA GLU A 415 33.45 -3.30 4.82
C GLU A 415 33.78 -4.78 4.77
N LEU A 416 33.05 -5.57 3.96
CA LEU A 416 33.37 -6.99 3.75
C LEU A 416 34.78 -7.20 3.14
N GLY A 417 35.32 -6.22 2.42
CA GLY A 417 36.67 -6.27 1.85
C GLY A 417 36.91 -7.43 0.87
N LYS A 418 35.85 -8.03 0.32
CA LYS A 418 35.95 -9.19 -0.58
C LYS A 418 36.30 -8.73 -2.00
N PRO A 419 37.13 -9.49 -2.74
CA PRO A 419 37.40 -9.19 -4.14
C PRO A 419 36.14 -9.36 -5.00
N SER A 420 36.01 -8.57 -6.07
CA SER A 420 34.83 -8.56 -6.95
C SER A 420 34.48 -9.94 -7.52
N GLN A 421 35.47 -10.81 -7.75
CA GLN A 421 35.26 -12.19 -8.18
C GLN A 421 34.53 -13.04 -7.13
N ALA A 422 34.86 -12.84 -5.85
CA ALA A 422 34.21 -13.55 -4.75
C ALA A 422 32.81 -12.99 -4.49
N LEU A 423 32.62 -11.67 -4.63
CA LEU A 423 31.30 -11.04 -4.56
C LEU A 423 30.38 -11.55 -5.68
N TYR A 424 30.87 -11.60 -6.92
CA TYR A 424 30.12 -12.15 -8.05
C TYR A 424 29.70 -13.62 -7.81
N ALA A 425 30.62 -14.46 -7.33
CA ALA A 425 30.30 -15.85 -7.01
C ALA A 425 29.25 -15.98 -5.90
N ASP A 426 29.29 -15.12 -4.87
CA ASP A 426 28.28 -15.14 -3.81
C ASP A 426 26.92 -14.61 -4.29
N ILE A 427 26.90 -13.62 -5.20
CA ILE A 427 25.68 -13.15 -5.87
C ILE A 427 25.03 -14.28 -6.65
N LEU A 428 25.80 -15.01 -7.47
CA LEU A 428 25.28 -16.17 -8.22
C LEU A 428 24.58 -17.17 -7.29
N ARG A 429 25.24 -17.52 -6.18
CA ARG A 429 24.72 -18.50 -5.24
C ARG A 429 23.51 -18.00 -4.45
N ARG A 430 23.56 -16.79 -3.88
CA ARG A 430 22.52 -16.28 -2.97
C ARG A 430 21.34 -15.68 -3.68
N VAL A 431 21.58 -14.89 -4.74
CA VAL A 431 20.51 -14.19 -5.45
C VAL A 431 19.87 -15.09 -6.49
N PHE A 432 20.69 -15.81 -7.26
CA PHE A 432 20.23 -16.55 -8.45
C PHE A 432 20.15 -18.07 -8.27
N HIS A 433 20.45 -18.59 -7.08
CA HIS A 433 20.53 -20.03 -6.76
C HIS A 433 21.45 -20.81 -7.70
N ALA A 434 22.44 -20.14 -8.29
CA ALA A 434 23.27 -20.66 -9.35
C ALA A 434 24.63 -21.15 -8.80
N PRO A 435 25.05 -22.40 -9.11
CA PRO A 435 26.37 -22.89 -8.72
C PRO A 435 27.50 -22.25 -9.53
N ALA A 436 27.20 -21.81 -10.76
CA ALA A 436 28.15 -21.18 -11.68
C ALA A 436 27.42 -20.31 -12.71
N SER A 437 28.21 -19.63 -13.54
CA SER A 437 27.70 -18.87 -14.69
C SER A 437 27.18 -19.83 -15.78
N GLY A 438 26.07 -19.48 -16.44
CA GLY A 438 25.45 -20.34 -17.45
C GLY A 438 24.27 -19.75 -18.24
N GLY A 439 23.70 -18.62 -17.81
CA GLY A 439 22.62 -17.92 -18.52
C GLY A 439 21.25 -18.03 -17.86
N LEU A 440 20.27 -17.35 -18.45
CA LEU A 440 18.88 -17.27 -17.98
C LEU A 440 17.95 -18.24 -18.71
N HIS A 441 17.18 -19.01 -17.95
CA HIS A 441 16.11 -19.88 -18.42
C HIS A 441 14.74 -19.33 -18.01
N LEU A 442 13.76 -19.45 -18.91
CA LEU A 442 12.37 -19.01 -18.75
C LEU A 442 11.42 -20.21 -18.82
N ALA A 443 10.42 -20.27 -17.94
CA ALA A 443 9.40 -21.32 -17.97
C ALA A 443 8.01 -20.75 -17.69
N GLU A 444 7.01 -21.07 -18.50
CA GLU A 444 5.62 -20.69 -18.24
C GLU A 444 5.00 -21.57 -17.14
N ILE A 445 4.32 -20.94 -16.19
CA ILE A 445 3.73 -21.61 -15.03
C ILE A 445 2.25 -21.89 -15.29
N ARG A 446 1.85 -23.16 -15.46
CA ARG A 446 0.46 -23.51 -15.80
C ARG A 446 -0.56 -23.29 -14.67
N GLY A 447 -0.13 -23.34 -13.40
CA GLY A 447 -1.04 -23.19 -12.26
C GLY A 447 -1.53 -21.76 -12.03
N SER A 448 -0.89 -20.76 -12.65
CA SER A 448 -1.21 -19.35 -12.48
C SER A 448 -1.08 -18.57 -13.78
N ARG A 449 -2.18 -17.97 -14.23
CA ARG A 449 -2.18 -17.20 -15.48
C ARG A 449 -1.31 -15.95 -15.36
N GLY A 450 -0.42 -15.76 -16.33
CA GLY A 450 0.39 -14.55 -16.43
C GLY A 450 1.78 -14.67 -15.80
N GLU A 451 2.18 -15.84 -15.31
CA GLU A 451 3.46 -16.06 -14.64
C GLU A 451 4.48 -16.78 -15.53
N ILE A 452 5.71 -16.26 -15.56
CA ILE A 452 6.88 -16.91 -16.14
C ILE A 452 7.96 -16.98 -15.06
N GLY A 453 8.42 -18.18 -14.73
CA GLY A 453 9.51 -18.41 -13.79
C GLY A 453 10.88 -18.08 -14.41
N LEU A 454 11.76 -17.51 -13.59
CA LEU A 454 13.16 -17.18 -13.91
C LEU A 454 14.10 -18.12 -13.18
N LYS A 455 14.94 -18.85 -13.92
CA LYS A 455 15.88 -19.82 -13.35
C LYS A 455 17.26 -19.64 -13.99
N ALA A 456 18.33 -19.74 -13.20
CA ALA A 456 19.67 -19.78 -13.77
C ALA A 456 19.95 -21.17 -14.35
N ALA A 457 20.76 -21.24 -15.41
CA ALA A 457 21.18 -22.52 -15.96
C ALA A 457 21.88 -23.37 -14.89
N GLY A 458 21.41 -24.61 -14.71
CA GLY A 458 21.92 -25.54 -13.70
C GLY A 458 21.47 -25.28 -12.26
N ALA A 459 20.54 -24.34 -12.03
CA ALA A 459 19.88 -24.16 -10.74
C ALA A 459 18.62 -25.04 -10.63
N ASP A 460 18.33 -25.51 -9.42
CA ASP A 460 17.13 -26.30 -9.11
C ASP A 460 15.91 -25.42 -8.81
N GLU A 461 16.14 -24.19 -8.33
CA GLU A 461 15.11 -23.28 -7.85
C GLU A 461 14.95 -22.05 -8.73
N TYR A 462 13.69 -21.62 -8.92
CA TYR A 462 13.40 -20.31 -9.51
C TYR A 462 13.83 -19.21 -8.53
N PHE A 463 14.62 -18.26 -9.01
CA PHE A 463 15.01 -17.09 -8.23
C PHE A 463 14.07 -15.91 -8.47
N GLY A 464 13.22 -15.97 -9.50
CA GLY A 464 12.39 -14.84 -9.87
C GLY A 464 11.13 -15.23 -10.64
N VAL A 465 10.22 -14.27 -10.76
CA VAL A 465 8.98 -14.40 -11.52
C VAL A 465 8.72 -13.13 -12.33
N ILE A 466 8.35 -13.32 -13.60
CA ILE A 466 7.71 -12.29 -14.41
C ILE A 466 6.20 -12.44 -14.27
N TYR A 467 5.50 -11.38 -13.87
CA TYR A 467 4.05 -11.35 -13.75
C TYR A 467 3.40 -10.32 -14.69
N ILE A 468 2.79 -10.81 -15.77
CA ILE A 468 2.31 -10.01 -16.91
C ILE A 468 0.92 -10.47 -17.38
N GLY A 469 0.30 -9.67 -18.25
CA GLY A 469 -1.03 -9.97 -18.80
C GLY A 469 -1.02 -11.06 -19.89
N ASP A 470 0.01 -11.07 -20.74
CA ASP A 470 0.09 -11.93 -21.93
C ASP A 470 1.47 -12.58 -22.06
N THR A 471 1.60 -13.80 -21.51
CA THR A 471 2.82 -14.62 -21.55
C THR A 471 3.15 -15.09 -22.97
N SER A 472 2.12 -15.40 -23.77
CA SER A 472 2.25 -15.87 -25.14
C SER A 472 2.85 -14.81 -26.07
N ALA A 473 2.41 -13.55 -25.95
CA ALA A 473 2.98 -12.44 -26.72
C ALA A 473 4.44 -12.16 -26.31
N PHE A 474 4.75 -12.25 -25.03
CA PHE A 474 6.11 -12.07 -24.52
C PHE A 474 7.05 -13.18 -25.01
N LYS A 475 6.61 -14.45 -24.96
CA LYS A 475 7.38 -15.59 -25.50
C LYS A 475 7.77 -15.38 -26.96
N LYS A 476 6.81 -15.07 -27.82
CA LYS A 476 7.07 -14.76 -29.25
C LYS A 476 8.03 -13.59 -29.45
N LEU A 477 7.96 -12.57 -28.59
CA LEU A 477 8.88 -11.44 -28.64
C LEU A 477 10.31 -11.90 -28.33
N THR A 478 10.50 -12.69 -27.26
CA THR A 478 11.82 -13.20 -26.86
C THR A 478 12.43 -14.10 -27.93
N GLU A 479 11.65 -14.99 -28.54
CA GLU A 479 12.12 -15.85 -29.65
C GLU A 479 12.61 -15.02 -30.85
N THR A 480 12.11 -13.80 -31.03
CA THR A 480 12.48 -12.92 -32.15
C THR A 480 13.64 -11.97 -31.80
N GLN A 481 13.62 -11.38 -30.60
CA GLN A 481 14.51 -10.27 -30.23
C GLN A 481 15.61 -10.66 -29.24
N ALA A 482 15.50 -11.80 -28.57
CA ALA A 482 16.46 -12.30 -27.59
C ALA A 482 16.61 -13.83 -27.69
N PRO A 483 17.04 -14.37 -28.87
CA PRO A 483 17.19 -15.80 -29.09
C PRO A 483 18.22 -16.48 -28.17
N GLU A 484 19.06 -15.70 -27.49
CA GLU A 484 19.97 -16.16 -26.43
C GLU A 484 19.25 -16.63 -25.15
N LEU A 485 18.00 -16.20 -24.93
CA LEU A 485 17.20 -16.64 -23.78
C LEU A 485 16.67 -18.06 -24.02
N THR A 486 16.90 -18.95 -23.07
CA THR A 486 16.46 -20.35 -23.18
C THR A 486 15.06 -20.51 -22.58
N TRP A 487 14.14 -21.12 -23.33
CA TRP A 487 12.84 -21.53 -22.82
C TRP A 487 12.85 -22.99 -22.43
N GLU A 488 12.46 -23.28 -21.20
CA GLU A 488 12.18 -24.63 -20.72
C GLU A 488 10.74 -25.04 -21.09
N GLU A 489 10.46 -26.33 -20.93
CA GLU A 489 9.09 -26.83 -21.03
C GLU A 489 8.20 -26.19 -19.96
N GLU A 490 6.91 -26.08 -20.25
CA GLU A 490 5.93 -25.55 -19.32
C GLU A 490 5.87 -26.38 -18.05
N VAL A 491 5.81 -25.72 -16.89
CA VAL A 491 5.85 -26.39 -15.58
C VAL A 491 4.51 -26.28 -14.88
N ILE A 492 4.02 -27.41 -14.38
CA ILE A 492 2.83 -27.47 -13.53
C ILE A 492 3.28 -27.24 -12.08
N ARG A 493 3.04 -26.03 -11.58
CA ARG A 493 3.33 -25.59 -10.21
C ARG A 493 2.30 -24.55 -9.77
N GLY A 494 2.10 -24.37 -8.47
CA GLY A 494 1.36 -23.23 -7.93
C GLY A 494 2.05 -21.89 -8.21
N SER A 495 1.36 -20.78 -7.90
CA SER A 495 1.86 -19.42 -8.11
C SER A 495 3.22 -19.19 -7.45
N LEU A 496 4.18 -18.69 -8.23
CA LEU A 496 5.44 -18.17 -7.70
C LEU A 496 5.20 -16.80 -7.04
N PHE A 497 4.30 -15.98 -7.60
CA PHE A 497 3.97 -14.66 -7.05
C PHE A 497 3.37 -14.77 -5.64
N ASP A 498 2.41 -15.66 -5.42
CA ASP A 498 1.80 -15.85 -4.09
C ASP A 498 2.82 -16.36 -3.07
N SER A 499 3.83 -17.11 -3.53
CA SER A 499 4.89 -17.64 -2.67
C SER A 499 5.91 -16.59 -2.22
N ILE A 500 5.93 -15.38 -2.79
CA ILE A 500 6.87 -14.31 -2.42
C ILE A 500 6.74 -13.94 -0.93
N ASN A 501 5.53 -14.02 -0.40
CA ASN A 501 5.24 -13.67 0.98
C ASN A 501 5.61 -14.76 2.00
N GLN A 502 6.06 -15.93 1.55
CA GLN A 502 6.53 -16.97 2.45
C GLN A 502 7.92 -16.59 3.02
N PRO A 503 8.16 -16.76 4.33
CA PRO A 503 9.45 -16.41 4.95
C PRO A 503 10.66 -17.09 4.31
N ASP A 504 10.47 -18.31 3.81
CA ASP A 504 11.47 -19.16 3.14
C ASP A 504 11.41 -19.09 1.62
N SER A 505 10.70 -18.11 1.05
CA SER A 505 10.56 -17.96 -0.39
C SER A 505 11.94 -17.89 -1.09
N PRO A 506 12.17 -18.72 -2.12
CA PRO A 506 13.38 -18.63 -2.93
C PRO A 506 13.30 -17.47 -3.94
N ILE A 507 12.14 -16.80 -4.05
CA ILE A 507 11.94 -15.72 -5.01
C ILE A 507 12.58 -14.44 -4.49
N HIS A 508 13.59 -13.96 -5.22
CA HIS A 508 14.31 -12.73 -4.96
C HIS A 508 13.98 -11.62 -5.97
N VAL A 509 13.46 -11.99 -7.15
CA VAL A 509 13.20 -11.03 -8.24
C VAL A 509 11.74 -11.09 -8.68
N LEU A 510 11.06 -9.95 -8.64
CA LEU A 510 9.75 -9.76 -9.22
C LEU A 510 9.86 -8.76 -10.37
N ILE A 511 9.57 -9.21 -11.58
CA ILE A 511 9.43 -8.34 -12.74
C ILE A 511 7.95 -8.30 -13.08
N GLY A 512 7.37 -7.13 -13.22
CA GLY A 512 6.06 -7.11 -13.81
C GLY A 512 5.61 -5.77 -14.34
N ALA A 513 4.42 -5.85 -14.90
CA ALA A 513 3.66 -4.73 -15.38
C ALA A 513 2.81 -4.15 -14.24
N LYS A 514 2.18 -2.98 -14.43
CA LYS A 514 1.30 -2.29 -13.45
C LYS A 514 0.23 -3.15 -12.72
N LYS A 515 0.03 -4.42 -13.13
CA LYS A 515 -0.89 -5.43 -12.61
C LYS A 515 -0.78 -5.69 -11.09
N PHE A 516 0.41 -5.55 -10.48
CA PHE A 516 0.60 -5.83 -9.04
C PHE A 516 0.87 -4.58 -8.19
N MET A 517 0.90 -3.38 -8.79
CA MET A 517 1.13 -2.14 -8.03
C MET A 517 0.00 -1.86 -7.02
N GLU A 518 -1.18 -2.44 -7.25
CA GLU A 518 -2.36 -2.20 -6.43
C GLU A 518 -2.70 -3.47 -5.65
N GLY A 519 -2.77 -3.36 -4.33
CA GLY A 519 -3.22 -4.46 -3.47
C GLY A 519 -2.17 -5.48 -3.05
N TRP A 520 -0.89 -5.22 -3.32
CA TRP A 520 0.20 -6.01 -2.75
C TRP A 520 0.84 -5.26 -1.58
N ASN A 521 0.63 -5.76 -0.36
CA ASN A 521 1.33 -5.27 0.82
C ASN A 521 2.79 -5.76 0.81
N SER A 522 3.74 -4.84 0.94
CA SER A 522 5.15 -5.19 1.08
C SER A 522 5.82 -4.41 2.20
N TRP A 523 6.15 -5.12 3.28
CA TRP A 523 6.95 -4.62 4.40
C TRP A 523 8.45 -4.67 4.11
N ARG A 524 8.82 -5.09 2.90
CA ARG A 524 10.20 -5.28 2.45
C ARG A 524 10.93 -3.98 2.21
N VAL A 525 12.21 -3.93 2.54
CA VAL A 525 13.11 -2.91 2.01
C VAL A 525 13.54 -3.35 0.62
N SER A 526 12.80 -2.89 -0.39
CA SER A 526 12.99 -3.33 -1.78
C SER A 526 13.97 -2.44 -2.53
N SER A 527 14.79 -3.05 -3.38
CA SER A 527 15.46 -2.34 -4.47
C SER A 527 14.53 -2.35 -5.67
N MET A 528 14.28 -1.17 -6.26
CA MET A 528 13.30 -1.02 -7.34
C MET A 528 13.93 -0.47 -8.61
N GLY A 529 13.60 -1.08 -9.75
CA GLY A 529 13.82 -0.55 -11.09
C GLY A 529 12.49 -0.11 -11.70
N LEU A 530 12.30 1.20 -11.86
CA LEU A 530 11.14 1.76 -12.57
C LEU A 530 11.53 1.97 -14.03
N LEU A 531 10.86 1.25 -14.92
CA LEU A 531 11.11 1.27 -16.35
C LEU A 531 10.02 2.13 -17.00
N ASN A 532 10.42 3.08 -17.85
CA ASN A 532 9.54 4.12 -18.39
C ASN A 532 9.33 3.97 -19.89
#